data_AF-A0A8R7U9X8-F1
#
_entry.id   AF-A0A8R7U9X8-F1
#
_cell.length_a   1.000
_cell.length_b   1.000
_cell.length_c   1.000
_cell.angle_alpha   90.00
_cell.angle_beta   90.00
_cell.angle_gamma   90.00
#
_symmetry.space_group_name_H-M   'P 1'
#
loop_
_entity.id
_entity.type
_entity.pdbx_description
1 polymer ?
#
loop_
_entity_poly.entity_id
_entity_poly.type
_entity_poly.pdbx_seq_one_letter_code
_entity_poly.pdbx_strand_id
1 'polypeptide(L)' 'MLVLFKSTSADCQLVQIKLVYCTKSVCKVECSAQWQDMKVYEHWCNRFFIGTCYCKICYD' A
#
# COMPACT_ATOMS: atom_id res chain seq x y z
N MET A 1 -25.00 -1.78 2.38
CA MET A 1 -23.99 -2.40 3.26
C MET A 1 -22.62 -1.81 2.89
N LEU A 2 -22.28 -0.65 3.44
CA LEU A 2 -20.99 0.02 3.22
C LEU A 2 -20.12 -0.33 4.42
N VAL A 3 -19.18 -1.25 4.23
CA VAL A 3 -18.29 -1.70 5.31
C VAL A 3 -17.22 -0.62 5.50
N LEU A 4 -17.56 0.38 6.30
CA LEU A 4 -16.63 1.35 6.87
C LEU A 4 -15.75 0.58 7.86
N PHE A 5 -14.55 0.21 7.41
CA PHE A 5 -13.52 -0.34 8.29
C PHE A 5 -13.20 0.70 9.37
N LYS A 6 -13.50 0.35 10.62
CA LYS A 6 -13.10 1.06 11.84
C LYS A 6 -11.59 1.28 11.83
N SER A 7 -11.15 2.48 11.48
CA SER A 7 -9.81 2.97 11.80
C SER A 7 -9.79 3.39 13.26
N THR A 8 -9.47 2.44 14.13
CA THR A 8 -8.92 2.76 15.45
C THR A 8 -7.42 2.48 15.32
N SER A 9 -6.60 3.47 15.69
CA SER A 9 -5.13 3.37 15.89
C SER A 9 -4.23 3.73 14.69
N ALA A 10 -3.29 4.66 14.95
CA ALA A 10 -2.18 5.18 14.12
C ALA A 10 -2.55 6.05 12.90
N ASP A 11 -1.77 7.11 12.66
CA ASP A 11 -1.92 7.98 11.48
C ASP A 11 -1.51 7.18 10.24
N CYS A 12 -2.48 6.52 9.61
CA CYS A 12 -2.24 5.65 8.47
C CYS A 12 -2.54 6.37 7.16
N GLN A 13 -1.55 6.46 6.28
CA GLN A 13 -1.68 7.01 4.93
C GLN A 13 -1.75 5.90 3.90
N LEU A 14 -2.67 6.04 2.94
CA LEU A 14 -2.74 5.18 1.77
C LEU A 14 -2.03 5.85 0.60
N VAL A 15 -0.90 5.30 0.17
CA VAL A 15 -0.10 5.80 -0.94
C VAL A 15 -0.29 4.93 -2.18
N GLN A 16 -0.23 5.56 -3.35
CA GLN A 16 -0.46 4.91 -4.64
C GLN A 16 0.75 5.09 -5.56
N ILE A 17 1.27 3.98 -6.08
CA ILE A 17 2.41 3.96 -7.01
C ILE A 17 1.94 3.32 -8.32
N LYS A 18 2.19 3.98 -9.45
CA LYS A 18 1.92 3.41 -10.77
C LYS A 18 3.11 2.56 -11.21
N LEU A 19 2.86 1.28 -11.48
CA LEU A 19 3.87 0.32 -11.91
C LEU A 19 3.47 -0.28 -13.25
N VAL A 20 4.42 -0.37 -14.19
CA VAL A 20 4.21 -1.07 -15.47
C VAL A 20 3.90 -2.54 -15.23
N TYR A 21 4.52 -3.13 -14.21
CA TYR A 21 4.28 -4.49 -13.76
C TYR A 21 4.01 -4.50 -12.26
N CYS A 22 2.75 -4.65 -11.87
CA CYS A 22 2.33 -4.64 -10.48
C CYS A 22 2.00 -6.06 -10.04
N THR A 23 2.91 -6.67 -9.28
CA THR A 23 2.66 -7.89 -8.53
C THR A 23 2.72 -7.60 -7.03
N LYS A 24 2.08 -8.43 -6.21
CA LYS A 24 2.12 -8.27 -4.75
C LYS A 24 3.56 -8.19 -4.23
N SER A 25 4.46 -9.00 -4.78
CA SER A 25 5.89 -8.99 -4.43
C SER A 25 6.58 -7.69 -4.81
N VAL A 26 6.42 -7.21 -6.05
CA VAL A 26 7.02 -5.93 -6.49
C VAL A 26 6.44 -4.77 -5.68
N CYS A 27 5.12 -4.72 -5.50
CA CYS A 27 4.44 -3.69 -4.73
C CYS A 27 4.92 -3.66 -3.27
N LYS A 28 5.15 -4.81 -2.64
CA LYS A 28 5.76 -4.89 -1.31
C LYS A 28 7.16 -4.30 -1.29
N VAL A 29 8.01 -4.69 -2.26
CA VAL A 29 9.40 -4.22 -2.34
C VAL A 29 9.43 -2.71 -2.52
N GLU A 30 8.66 -2.16 -3.46
CA GLU A 30 8.59 -0.72 -3.72
C GLU A 30 8.14 0.05 -2.47
N CYS A 31 7.10 -0.44 -1.79
CA CYS A 31 6.60 0.24 -0.60
C CYS A 31 7.54 0.13 0.60
N SER A 32 8.18 -1.02 0.80
CA SER A 32 9.18 -1.14 1.85
C SER A 32 10.47 -0.35 1.51
N ALA A 33 10.83 -0.21 0.23
CA ALA A 33 12.01 0.54 -0.19
C ALA A 33 11.81 2.05 -0.09
N GLN A 34 10.61 2.55 -0.42
CA GLN A 34 10.31 3.98 -0.41
C GLN A 34 9.97 4.51 1.00
N TRP A 35 9.41 3.66 1.87
CA TRP A 35 9.05 4.01 3.25
C TRP A 35 9.77 3.10 4.26
N GLN A 36 11.10 3.06 4.20
CA GLN A 36 11.92 2.22 5.11
C GLN A 36 11.71 2.55 6.60
N ASP A 37 11.40 3.80 6.92
CA ASP A 37 11.15 4.28 8.29
C ASP A 37 9.70 4.08 8.76
N MET A 38 8.78 3.66 7.87
CA MET A 38 7.35 3.52 8.20
C MET A 38 6.90 2.08 8.09
N LYS A 39 5.98 1.65 8.98
CA LYS A 39 5.42 0.31 8.91
C LYS A 39 4.40 0.22 7.77
N VAL A 40 4.72 -0.57 6.76
CA VAL A 40 3.78 -0.95 5.69
C VAL A 40 2.86 -2.05 6.21
N TYR A 41 1.62 -1.69 6.56
CA TYR A 41 0.62 -2.63 7.09
C TYR A 41 -0.04 -3.45 6.00
N GLU A 42 -0.36 -2.83 4.86
CA GLU A 42 -1.12 -3.48 3.80
C GLU A 42 -0.59 -3.03 2.43
N HIS A 43 -0.57 -3.94 1.46
CA HIS A 43 -0.18 -3.65 0.09
C HIS A 43 -0.95 -4.52 -0.90
N TRP A 44 -1.46 -3.92 -1.97
CA TRP A 44 -2.17 -4.64 -3.04
C TRP A 44 -2.00 -3.97 -4.40
N CYS A 45 -2.14 -4.77 -5.46
CA CYS A 45 -2.16 -4.29 -6.83
C CYS A 45 -3.57 -4.33 -7.39
N ASN A 46 -3.99 -3.27 -8.08
CA ASN A 46 -5.30 -3.25 -8.74
C ASN A 46 -5.29 -3.99 -10.09
N ARG A 47 -4.19 -3.93 -10.84
CA ARG A 47 -4.02 -4.61 -12.13
C ARG A 47 -2.60 -5.13 -12.27
N PHE A 48 -2.41 -6.17 -13.08
CA PHE A 48 -1.10 -6.79 -13.29
C PHE A 48 -0.20 -5.98 -14.22
N PHE A 49 -0.73 -5.51 -15.36
CA PHE A 49 -0.05 -4.61 -16.29
C PHE A 49 -0.56 -3.18 -16.13
N ILE A 50 0.37 -2.21 -16.10
CA ILE A 50 0.10 -0.78 -15.88
C ILE A 50 -0.84 -0.61 -14.67
N GLY A 51 -0.47 -1.31 -13.60
CA GLY A 51 -1.23 -1.39 -12.37
C GLY A 51 -0.91 -0.25 -11.42
N THR A 52 -1.81 -0.04 -10.48
CA THR A 52 -1.54 0.80 -9.32
C THR A 52 -1.31 -0.11 -8.12
N CYS A 53 -0.12 0.00 -7.54
CA CYS A 53 0.23 -0.53 -6.24
C CYS A 53 -0.29 0.43 -5.17
N TYR A 54 -1.07 -0.08 -4.25
CA TYR A 54 -1.59 0.65 -3.11
C TYR A 54 -0.88 0.15 -1.88
N CYS A 55 -0.39 1.07 -1.06
CA CYS A 55 0.30 0.75 0.18
C CYS A 55 -0.24 1.58 1.32
N LYS A 56 -0.69 0.88 2.35
CA LYS A 56 -1.14 1.47 3.59
C LYS A 56 0.05 1.49 4.54
N ILE A 57 0.65 2.67 4.66
CA ILE A 57 1.72 2.97 5.61
C ILE A 57 1.11 3.60 6.85
N CYS A 58 1.64 3.30 8.02
CA CYS A 58 1.23 3.98 9.26
C CYS A 58 2.46 4.55 9.95
N TYR A 59 2.32 5.79 10.42
CA TYR A 59 3.29 6.42 11.32
C TYR A 59 3.05 5.85 12.72
N ASP A 60 4.11 5.37 13.35
CA ASP A 60 4.10 4.92 14.75
C ASP A 60 4.10 6.14 15.69
#